data_AF-A0A2G6GLT1-F1
#
_entry.id   AF-A0A2G6GLT1-F1
#
_cell.length_a   1.000
_cell.length_b   1.000
_cell.length_c   1.000
_cell.angle_alpha   90.00
_cell.angle_beta   90.00
_cell.angle_gamma   90.00
#
_symmetry.space_group_name_H-M   'P 1'
#
loop_
_entity.id
_entity.type
_entity.pdbx_description
1 polymer ?
#
loop_
_entity_poly.entity_id
_entity_poly.type
_entity_poly.pdbx_seq_one_letter_code
_entity_poly.pdbx_strand_id
1 'polypeptide(L)'
;MKKDKLNIKLREFARNLSPRDSEKKLVKDIYDALKNVLGESNCIQIGSYPRYTSITPMHDLDVLYILGDWNPNSHDPRLVLSDLYNRLISDFDNPTNYEIKISYQTHSITISFQENGEEKFGLDVVPAYKFGKNEFSLDKYKVPEIVNLSHKSRTNKYKRIIKLHEEMGWINSDPRGYIEIAKNLNQSNEDFRKSVKLVKKWKSNLCNIDKELKLKSFHLEQVITKYYLEDNSLTIFDTIFKFFTKLPEIIGEPNQIQDRANSDKFIDDYLEKLTGEQKEKIIQARDCFLINLENITYDKNIGILFDVCFYERSGTDEKFLFDQGIPVFLDSEYKFKIYGEAQQGNGFLKKILDKVGFIENKRKIIFGIIGNRPNVDIFKWKVRNDDNCGEPRGEITDNQTLNYPESTAYGGNHYVECYAILNNTCVAKAKQNVCLNK
;
A
#
# COMPACT_ATOMS: atom_id res chain seq x y z
N MET A 1 -9.43 -18.24 -7.90
CA MET A 1 -10.58 -17.59 -8.58
C MET A 1 -10.09 -17.06 -9.92
N LYS A 2 -10.88 -17.09 -11.01
CA LYS A 2 -10.46 -16.47 -12.29
C LYS A 2 -10.24 -14.95 -12.14
N LYS A 3 -9.33 -14.38 -12.92
CA LYS A 3 -8.94 -12.95 -12.88
C LYS A 3 -10.12 -11.99 -12.98
N ASP A 4 -11.05 -12.19 -13.91
CA ASP A 4 -12.18 -11.28 -14.11
C ASP A 4 -13.09 -11.16 -12.88
N LYS A 5 -13.27 -12.27 -12.16
CA LYS A 5 -14.05 -12.27 -10.92
C LYS A 5 -13.32 -11.54 -9.79
N LEU A 6 -11.99 -11.67 -9.70
CA LEU A 6 -11.18 -10.89 -8.75
C LEU A 6 -11.28 -9.40 -9.07
N ASN A 7 -11.15 -9.03 -10.34
CA ASN A 7 -11.30 -7.65 -10.80
C ASN A 7 -12.65 -7.05 -10.39
N ILE A 8 -13.76 -7.77 -10.62
CA ILE A 8 -15.10 -7.31 -10.20
C ILE A 8 -15.16 -7.07 -8.69
N LYS A 9 -14.75 -8.07 -7.88
CA LYS A 9 -14.79 -7.96 -6.42
C LYS A 9 -13.93 -6.81 -5.89
N LEU A 10 -12.72 -6.65 -6.42
CA LEU A 10 -11.82 -5.56 -6.05
C LEU A 10 -12.41 -4.18 -6.38
N ARG A 11 -13.04 -4.04 -7.57
CA ARG A 11 -13.72 -2.79 -7.97
C ARG A 11 -14.90 -2.48 -7.05
N GLU A 12 -15.73 -3.47 -6.74
CA GLU A 12 -16.87 -3.32 -5.84
C GLU A 12 -16.43 -2.89 -4.43
N PHE A 13 -15.42 -3.54 -3.88
CA PHE A 13 -14.87 -3.15 -2.58
C PHE A 13 -14.26 -1.74 -2.61
N ALA A 14 -13.52 -1.39 -3.67
CA ALA A 14 -12.92 -0.06 -3.82
C ALA A 14 -13.97 1.08 -3.88
N ARG A 15 -15.16 0.83 -4.42
CA ARG A 15 -16.25 1.83 -4.44
C ARG A 15 -16.64 2.26 -3.04
N ASN A 16 -16.69 1.32 -2.11
CA ASN A 16 -17.04 1.54 -0.70
C ASN A 16 -15.96 2.26 0.10
N LEU A 17 -14.77 2.47 -0.48
CA LEU A 17 -13.67 3.18 0.17
C LEU A 17 -13.72 4.69 -0.07
N SER A 18 -14.59 5.20 -0.93
CA SER A 18 -14.67 6.64 -1.22
C SER A 18 -15.33 7.42 -0.07
N PRO A 19 -15.01 8.72 0.11
CA PRO A 19 -15.72 9.57 1.07
C PRO A 19 -17.24 9.51 0.87
N ARG A 20 -17.96 9.39 1.98
CA ARG A 20 -19.43 9.34 2.05
C ARG A 20 -20.02 10.75 1.86
N ASP A 21 -21.32 10.82 1.58
CA ASP A 21 -21.97 12.11 1.31
C ASP A 21 -21.95 13.05 2.52
N SER A 22 -22.02 12.51 3.74
CA SER A 22 -21.83 13.30 4.97
C SER A 22 -20.43 13.92 5.07
N GLU A 23 -19.39 13.19 4.65
CA GLU A 23 -18.00 13.66 4.65
C GLU A 23 -17.75 14.70 3.56
N LYS A 24 -18.36 14.51 2.38
CA LYS A 24 -18.34 15.51 1.30
C LYS A 24 -19.05 16.80 1.72
N LYS A 25 -20.18 16.69 2.42
CA LYS A 25 -20.90 17.84 2.99
C LYS A 25 -20.03 18.56 4.01
N LEU A 26 -19.42 17.83 4.95
CA LEU A 26 -18.50 18.41 5.93
C LEU A 26 -17.37 19.20 5.26
N VAL A 27 -16.71 18.63 4.24
CA VAL A 27 -15.66 19.34 3.49
C VAL A 27 -16.20 20.57 2.79
N LYS A 28 -17.38 20.49 2.19
CA LYS A 28 -17.99 21.64 1.52
C LYS A 28 -18.21 22.77 2.52
N ASP A 29 -18.84 22.48 3.66
CA ASP A 29 -19.17 23.47 4.68
C ASP A 29 -17.89 24.12 5.25
N ILE A 30 -16.87 23.32 5.58
CA ILE A 30 -15.56 23.81 6.06
C ILE A 30 -14.86 24.68 5.01
N TYR A 31 -14.88 24.26 3.75
CA TYR A 31 -14.24 25.00 2.66
C TYR A 31 -14.97 26.32 2.36
N ASP A 32 -16.31 26.33 2.44
CA ASP A 32 -17.11 27.55 2.30
C ASP A 32 -16.82 28.54 3.44
N ALA A 33 -16.76 28.07 4.70
CA ALA A 33 -16.33 28.89 5.84
C ALA A 33 -14.92 29.48 5.64
N LEU A 34 -13.97 28.68 5.15
CA LEU A 34 -12.61 29.16 4.87
C LEU A 34 -12.58 30.25 3.79
N LYS A 35 -13.38 30.11 2.72
CA LYS A 35 -13.49 31.12 1.66
C LYS A 35 -14.07 32.44 2.17
N ASN A 36 -15.01 32.40 3.12
CA ASN A 36 -15.54 33.62 3.74
C ASN A 36 -14.44 34.41 4.47
N VAL A 37 -13.48 33.70 5.07
CA VAL A 37 -12.33 34.32 5.74
C VAL A 37 -11.31 34.83 4.74
N LEU A 38 -10.87 33.99 3.79
CA LEU A 38 -9.67 34.23 2.98
C LEU A 38 -9.94 34.80 1.57
N GLY A 39 -11.20 34.82 1.16
CA GLY A 39 -11.67 35.26 -0.15
C GLY A 39 -11.89 34.09 -1.12
N GLU A 40 -13.03 34.10 -1.82
CA GLU A 40 -13.43 33.00 -2.70
C GLU A 40 -12.42 32.65 -3.80
N SER A 41 -11.83 33.67 -4.43
CA SER A 41 -10.85 33.49 -5.52
C SER A 41 -9.46 33.09 -5.04
N ASN A 42 -9.22 33.08 -3.71
CA ASN A 42 -7.90 32.90 -3.13
C ASN A 42 -7.70 31.50 -2.54
N CYS A 43 -8.74 30.66 -2.48
CA CYS A 43 -8.65 29.34 -1.89
C CYS A 43 -8.70 28.26 -2.97
N ILE A 44 -7.77 27.30 -2.96
CA ILE A 44 -7.76 26.17 -3.91
C ILE A 44 -7.63 24.87 -3.12
N GLN A 45 -8.60 23.96 -3.24
CA GLN A 45 -8.47 22.61 -2.69
C GLN A 45 -7.32 21.88 -3.39
N ILE A 46 -6.44 21.27 -2.60
CA ILE A 46 -5.32 20.47 -3.07
C ILE A 46 -5.30 19.13 -2.32
N GLY A 47 -4.23 18.35 -2.49
CA GLY A 47 -4.11 17.07 -1.80
C GLY A 47 -4.98 15.96 -2.41
N SER A 48 -5.28 14.94 -1.61
CA SER A 48 -5.92 13.70 -2.09
C SER A 48 -7.39 13.86 -2.47
N TYR A 49 -8.07 14.85 -1.90
CA TYR A 49 -9.51 15.08 -2.10
C TYR A 49 -9.85 15.50 -3.54
N PRO A 50 -9.28 16.58 -4.10
CA PRO A 50 -9.52 16.97 -5.50
C PRO A 50 -8.92 15.98 -6.52
N ARG A 51 -7.98 15.11 -6.10
CA ARG A 51 -7.52 13.98 -6.93
C ARG A 51 -8.52 12.81 -6.96
N TYR A 52 -9.53 12.83 -6.09
CA TYR A 52 -10.49 11.76 -5.84
C TYR A 52 -9.83 10.44 -5.41
N THR A 53 -8.70 10.55 -4.70
CA THR A 53 -7.95 9.42 -4.16
C THR A 53 -7.99 9.36 -2.62
N SER A 54 -8.73 10.25 -1.96
CA SER A 54 -9.07 10.11 -0.53
C SER A 54 -9.89 8.85 -0.27
N ILE A 55 -9.75 8.29 0.93
CA ILE A 55 -10.55 7.17 1.42
C ILE A 55 -11.46 7.62 2.57
N THR A 56 -12.45 6.79 2.93
CA THR A 56 -13.30 6.93 4.12
C THR A 56 -12.75 6.08 5.29
N PRO A 57 -12.76 6.58 6.54
CA PRO A 57 -13.08 7.95 6.89
C PRO A 57 -12.01 8.92 6.38
N MET A 58 -12.43 10.13 6.01
CA MET A 58 -11.55 11.19 5.57
C MET A 58 -11.02 11.95 6.80
N HIS A 59 -9.71 12.15 6.86
CA HIS A 59 -9.04 12.73 8.03
C HIS A 59 -8.62 14.18 7.84
N ASP A 60 -8.36 14.60 6.61
CA ASP A 60 -7.77 15.89 6.30
C ASP A 60 -8.34 16.52 5.01
N LEU A 61 -8.30 17.84 4.96
CA LEU A 61 -8.46 18.65 3.77
C LEU A 61 -7.27 19.61 3.63
N ASP A 62 -6.58 19.55 2.50
CA ASP A 62 -5.51 20.48 2.17
C ASP A 62 -6.05 21.63 1.30
N VAL A 63 -5.74 22.88 1.65
CA VAL A 63 -6.13 24.07 0.88
C VAL A 63 -4.93 24.99 0.70
N LEU A 64 -4.69 25.44 -0.53
CA LEU A 64 -3.81 26.58 -0.79
C LEU A 64 -4.56 27.89 -0.55
N TYR A 65 -3.92 28.81 0.16
CA TYR A 65 -4.31 30.21 0.25
C TYR A 65 -3.38 31.07 -0.62
N ILE A 66 -3.90 31.59 -1.73
CA ILE A 66 -3.17 32.36 -2.73
C ILE A 66 -3.04 33.82 -2.27
N LEU A 67 -1.81 34.23 -2.02
CA LEU A 67 -1.46 35.58 -1.54
C LEU A 67 -1.17 36.57 -2.66
N GLY A 68 -0.87 36.07 -3.86
CA GLY A 68 -0.51 36.87 -5.03
C GLY A 68 0.58 36.19 -5.87
N ASP A 69 1.32 37.01 -6.61
CA ASP A 69 2.45 36.57 -7.41
C ASP A 69 3.76 36.60 -6.62
N TRP A 70 4.65 35.67 -6.92
CA TRP A 70 5.93 35.54 -6.26
C TRP A 70 6.86 36.72 -6.59
N ASN A 71 7.49 37.26 -5.56
CA ASN A 71 8.49 38.32 -5.63
C ASN A 71 9.72 37.88 -4.81
N PRO A 72 10.93 37.88 -5.39
CA PRO A 72 12.15 37.54 -4.66
C PRO A 72 12.48 38.45 -3.47
N ASN A 73 11.96 39.69 -3.44
CA ASN A 73 12.47 40.75 -2.57
C ASN A 73 11.84 40.87 -1.18
N SER A 74 10.74 40.17 -0.85
CA SER A 74 10.20 40.21 0.52
C SER A 74 9.05 39.22 0.73
N HIS A 75 9.36 38.02 1.21
CA HIS A 75 8.35 37.10 1.72
C HIS A 75 8.95 36.31 2.88
N ASP A 76 8.91 36.84 4.12
CA ASP A 76 9.26 36.03 5.28
C ASP A 76 8.12 35.01 5.52
N PRO A 77 8.35 33.69 5.35
CA PRO A 77 7.28 32.71 5.54
C PRO A 77 6.69 32.74 6.95
N ARG A 78 7.45 33.19 7.96
CA ARG A 78 7.00 33.29 9.36
C ARG A 78 5.94 34.37 9.52
N LEU A 79 6.15 35.53 8.90
CA LEU A 79 5.17 36.63 8.91
C LEU A 79 3.89 36.19 8.22
N VAL A 80 4.01 35.57 7.05
CA VAL A 80 2.87 35.06 6.29
C VAL A 80 2.05 34.04 7.09
N LEU A 81 2.72 33.09 7.76
CA LEU A 81 2.04 32.12 8.62
C LEU A 81 1.40 32.78 9.85
N SER A 82 2.07 33.77 10.45
CA SER A 82 1.54 34.53 11.58
C SER A 82 0.27 35.30 11.21
N ASP A 83 0.28 35.98 10.07
CA ASP A 83 -0.87 36.74 9.57
C ASP A 83 -2.04 35.81 9.24
N LEU A 84 -1.77 34.68 8.59
CA LEU A 84 -2.78 33.65 8.33
C LEU A 84 -3.38 33.10 9.62
N TYR A 85 -2.54 32.78 10.62
CA TYR A 85 -2.99 32.28 11.92
C TYR A 85 -3.90 33.29 12.63
N ASN A 86 -3.49 34.56 12.70
CA ASN A 86 -4.27 35.61 13.34
C ASN A 86 -5.63 35.81 12.65
N ARG A 87 -5.65 35.79 11.32
CA ARG A 87 -6.89 35.91 10.55
C ARG A 87 -7.84 34.74 10.78
N LEU A 88 -7.32 33.51 10.80
CA LEU A 88 -8.13 32.32 11.08
C LEU A 88 -8.67 32.32 12.53
N ILE A 89 -7.89 32.79 13.52
CA ILE A 89 -8.39 32.90 14.91
C ILE A 89 -9.49 33.94 15.04
N SER A 90 -9.34 35.08 14.38
CA SER A 90 -10.29 36.19 14.50
C SER A 90 -11.60 35.92 13.78
N ASP A 91 -11.52 35.37 12.56
CA ASP A 91 -12.62 35.49 11.60
C ASP A 91 -13.21 34.13 11.18
N PHE A 92 -12.59 32.99 11.53
CA PHE A 92 -13.09 31.67 11.13
C PHE A 92 -14.33 31.26 11.91
N ASP A 93 -15.48 31.36 11.25
CA ASP A 93 -16.75 30.85 11.75
C ASP A 93 -16.83 29.33 11.55
N ASN A 94 -16.86 28.58 12.65
CA ASN A 94 -16.87 27.12 12.63
C ASN A 94 -18.24 26.59 12.18
N PRO A 95 -18.35 25.95 10.99
CA PRO A 95 -19.64 25.51 10.45
C PRO A 95 -20.08 24.14 11.01
N THR A 96 -19.41 23.65 12.06
CA THR A 96 -19.58 22.28 12.57
C THR A 96 -19.89 22.28 14.07
N ASN A 97 -20.32 21.13 14.59
CA ASN A 97 -20.53 20.93 16.03
C ASN A 97 -19.25 20.52 16.79
N TYR A 98 -18.11 20.43 16.09
CA TYR A 98 -16.84 20.05 16.71
C TYR A 98 -16.17 21.23 17.40
N GLU A 99 -15.41 20.96 18.46
CA GLU A 99 -14.51 21.96 19.04
C GLU A 99 -13.35 22.20 18.08
N ILE A 100 -12.98 23.46 17.83
CA ILE A 100 -11.85 23.77 16.95
C ILE A 100 -10.60 24.13 17.74
N LYS A 101 -9.46 23.66 17.24
CA LYS A 101 -8.13 24.06 17.71
C LYS A 101 -7.28 24.47 16.52
N ILE A 102 -6.90 25.75 16.50
CA ILE A 102 -6.03 26.32 15.46
C ILE A 102 -4.57 26.23 15.94
N SER A 103 -3.68 25.74 15.10
CA SER A 103 -2.27 25.58 15.45
C SER A 103 -1.33 25.71 14.26
N TYR A 104 -0.09 26.09 14.53
CA TYR A 104 0.98 26.11 13.53
C TYR A 104 1.47 24.70 13.19
N GLN A 105 1.63 24.44 11.90
CA GLN A 105 2.42 23.35 11.36
C GLN A 105 3.65 23.89 10.59
N THR A 106 4.51 23.00 10.09
CA THR A 106 5.79 23.40 9.48
C THR A 106 5.66 24.19 8.18
N HIS A 107 4.49 24.17 7.54
CA HIS A 107 4.24 24.81 6.25
C HIS A 107 2.77 25.26 6.07
N SER A 108 1.95 25.09 7.10
CA SER A 108 0.50 25.35 7.08
C SER A 108 0.04 25.84 8.45
N ILE A 109 -1.16 26.41 8.48
CA ILE A 109 -1.96 26.54 9.69
C ILE A 109 -3.04 25.46 9.65
N THR A 110 -3.14 24.70 10.74
CA THR A 110 -4.11 23.61 10.86
C THR A 110 -5.26 24.02 11.74
N ILE A 111 -6.49 23.79 11.28
CA ILE A 111 -7.70 23.80 12.10
C ILE A 111 -8.08 22.35 12.38
N SER A 112 -7.90 21.92 13.63
CA SER A 112 -8.26 20.59 14.11
C SER A 112 -9.69 20.63 14.66
N PHE A 113 -10.58 19.82 14.10
CA PHE A 113 -11.96 19.64 14.55
C PHE A 113 -12.01 18.43 15.47
N GLN A 114 -12.37 18.65 16.74
CA GLN A 114 -12.23 17.70 17.83
C GLN A 114 -13.58 17.34 18.44
N GLU A 115 -13.68 16.10 18.89
CA GLU A 115 -14.79 15.59 19.68
C GLU A 115 -14.20 14.79 20.85
N ASN A 116 -14.56 15.16 22.08
CA ASN A 116 -14.02 14.55 23.31
C ASN A 116 -12.48 14.55 23.37
N GLY A 117 -11.83 15.59 22.84
CA GLY A 117 -10.37 15.72 22.80
C GLY A 117 -9.66 14.89 21.73
N GLU A 118 -10.39 14.14 20.91
CA GLU A 118 -9.83 13.43 19.75
C GLU A 118 -10.07 14.21 18.46
N GLU A 119 -9.03 14.35 17.63
CA GLU A 119 -9.16 14.92 16.29
C GLU A 119 -10.00 14.01 15.40
N LYS A 120 -11.10 14.55 14.88
CA LYS A 120 -11.98 13.88 13.92
C LYS A 120 -11.70 14.32 12.49
N PHE A 121 -11.28 15.57 12.30
CA PHE A 121 -10.97 16.12 11.00
C PHE A 121 -9.93 17.24 11.10
N GLY A 122 -9.01 17.34 10.14
CA GLY A 122 -8.03 18.40 10.01
C GLY A 122 -8.23 19.24 8.75
N LEU A 123 -8.09 20.55 8.85
CA LEU A 123 -7.98 21.44 7.70
C LEU A 123 -6.58 22.05 7.70
N ASP A 124 -5.77 21.74 6.70
CA ASP A 124 -4.44 22.31 6.51
C ASP A 124 -4.48 23.44 5.46
N VAL A 125 -4.28 24.67 5.93
CA VAL A 125 -4.25 25.87 5.08
C VAL A 125 -2.80 26.28 4.82
N VAL A 126 -2.36 26.13 3.57
CA VAL A 126 -0.99 26.39 3.12
C VAL A 126 -0.95 27.72 2.37
N PRO A 127 -0.28 28.76 2.91
CA PRO A 127 -0.10 30.01 2.17
C PRO A 127 0.80 29.81 0.95
N ALA A 128 0.49 30.49 -0.15
CA ALA A 128 1.13 30.25 -1.44
C ALA A 128 1.21 31.50 -2.31
N TYR A 129 2.32 31.63 -3.04
CA TYR A 129 2.51 32.62 -4.11
C TYR A 129 2.62 31.92 -5.47
N LYS A 130 1.98 32.46 -6.50
CA LYS A 130 2.13 31.96 -7.88
C LYS A 130 3.51 32.30 -8.42
N PHE A 131 4.25 31.34 -8.96
CA PHE A 131 5.61 31.60 -9.49
C PHE A 131 5.83 31.18 -10.95
N GLY A 132 4.87 30.48 -11.55
CA GLY A 132 4.99 30.04 -12.94
C GLY A 132 3.85 29.12 -13.35
N LYS A 133 3.94 28.55 -14.55
CA LYS A 133 2.97 27.58 -15.08
C LYS A 133 3.59 26.19 -15.23
N ASN A 134 2.76 25.16 -15.16
CA ASN A 134 3.11 23.78 -15.47
C ASN A 134 2.76 23.42 -16.93
N GLU A 135 2.98 22.16 -17.32
CA GLU A 135 2.71 21.63 -18.65
C GLU A 135 1.24 21.69 -19.07
N PHE A 136 0.32 21.84 -18.11
CA PHE A 136 -1.12 22.00 -18.35
C PHE A 136 -1.55 23.47 -18.35
N SER A 137 -0.61 24.43 -18.40
CA SER A 137 -0.87 25.87 -18.28
C SER A 137 -1.53 26.27 -16.95
N LEU A 138 -1.40 25.45 -15.91
CA LEU A 138 -1.91 25.73 -14.57
C LEU A 138 -0.81 26.35 -13.69
N ASP A 139 -1.20 27.16 -12.72
CA ASP A 139 -0.25 27.81 -11.81
C ASP A 139 0.53 26.81 -10.95
N LYS A 140 1.83 27.06 -10.80
CA LYS A 140 2.72 26.48 -9.80
C LYS A 140 2.93 27.48 -8.67
N TYR A 141 3.24 26.98 -7.48
CA TYR A 141 3.26 27.77 -6.25
C TYR A 141 4.56 27.67 -5.47
N LYS A 142 4.93 28.78 -4.85
CA LYS A 142 5.91 28.81 -3.76
C LYS A 142 5.13 28.65 -2.46
N VAL A 143 5.49 27.65 -1.65
CA VAL A 143 4.91 27.42 -0.31
C VAL A 143 6.01 27.42 0.75
N PRO A 144 5.72 27.72 2.03
CA PRO A 144 6.74 27.72 3.07
C PRO A 144 7.43 26.36 3.24
N GLU A 145 8.74 26.36 3.46
CA GLU A 145 9.53 25.15 3.79
C GLU A 145 10.18 25.28 5.16
N ILE A 146 10.09 24.21 5.95
CA ILE A 146 11.07 23.90 7.00
C ILE A 146 11.54 22.46 6.84
N VAL A 147 12.86 22.31 6.71
CA VAL A 147 13.72 21.12 6.82
C VAL A 147 13.02 19.85 7.33
N ASN A 148 12.50 19.08 6.38
CA ASN A 148 12.56 17.62 6.27
C ASN A 148 12.60 16.75 7.56
N LEU A 149 11.68 16.85 8.55
CA LEU A 149 11.68 15.95 9.74
C LEU A 149 10.30 15.57 10.32
N SER A 150 10.27 14.43 11.04
CA SER A 150 9.18 13.60 11.59
C SER A 150 8.03 14.27 12.41
N HIS A 151 6.82 13.70 12.32
CA HIS A 151 5.53 14.19 12.88
C HIS A 151 5.52 14.54 14.39
N LYS A 152 6.19 13.79 15.27
CA LYS A 152 6.09 14.00 16.75
C LYS A 152 6.91 15.19 17.28
N SER A 153 7.64 15.91 16.42
CA SER A 153 8.51 17.04 16.81
C SER A 153 8.01 18.42 16.33
N ARG A 154 6.89 18.50 15.60
CA ARG A 154 6.55 19.69 14.79
C ARG A 154 6.22 20.95 15.60
N THR A 155 5.38 20.84 16.62
CA THR A 155 4.96 21.99 17.44
C THR A 155 6.09 22.51 18.34
N ASN A 156 6.87 21.62 18.95
CA ASN A 156 8.02 21.99 19.79
C ASN A 156 9.17 22.58 18.97
N LYS A 157 9.33 22.15 17.70
CA LYS A 157 10.37 22.68 16.82
C LYS A 157 9.97 24.02 16.20
N TYR A 158 8.71 24.26 15.85
CA TYR A 158 8.26 25.61 15.45
C TYR A 158 8.52 26.63 16.57
N LYS A 159 8.18 26.27 17.82
CA LYS A 159 8.55 27.06 19.02
C LYS A 159 10.06 27.26 19.14
N ARG A 160 10.87 26.27 18.76
CA ARG A 160 12.33 26.34 18.74
C ARG A 160 12.89 27.19 17.60
N ILE A 161 12.31 27.17 16.41
CA ILE A 161 12.70 28.00 15.25
C ILE A 161 12.44 29.48 15.55
N ILE A 162 11.29 29.79 16.16
CA ILE A 162 11.00 31.14 16.68
C ILE A 162 12.00 31.52 17.79
N LYS A 163 12.31 30.60 18.70
CA LYS A 163 13.24 30.87 19.81
C LYS A 163 14.71 30.99 19.39
N LEU A 164 15.13 30.29 18.33
CA LEU A 164 16.52 30.19 17.85
C LEU A 164 16.81 30.96 16.56
N HIS A 165 15.81 31.62 15.95
CA HIS A 165 15.96 32.38 14.71
C HIS A 165 16.55 31.58 13.52
N GLU A 166 16.22 30.28 13.40
CA GLU A 166 16.61 29.46 12.24
C GLU A 166 15.91 29.96 10.95
N GLU A 167 16.58 29.89 9.79
CA GLU A 167 16.03 30.36 8.50
C GLU A 167 14.88 29.48 7.99
N MET A 168 13.83 30.13 7.47
CA MET A 168 12.67 29.50 6.83
C MET A 168 12.62 29.91 5.35
N GLY A 169 12.50 28.94 4.46
CA GLY A 169 12.57 29.14 3.01
C GLY A 169 11.22 28.98 2.29
N TRP A 170 11.26 29.08 0.97
CA TRP A 170 10.12 28.80 0.09
C TRP A 170 10.46 27.68 -0.89
N ILE A 171 9.58 26.67 -0.98
CA ILE A 171 9.71 25.57 -1.95
C ILE A 171 8.72 25.69 -3.09
N ASN A 172 9.13 25.18 -4.24
CA ASN A 172 8.25 24.99 -5.38
C ASN A 172 7.26 23.85 -5.07
N SER A 173 6.02 24.03 -5.49
CA SER A 173 4.94 23.06 -5.37
C SER A 173 4.03 23.15 -6.60
N ASP A 174 3.54 22.01 -7.07
CA ASP A 174 2.61 21.92 -8.21
C ASP A 174 1.47 20.94 -7.93
N PRO A 175 0.59 21.26 -6.98
CA PRO A 175 -0.54 20.41 -6.63
C PRO A 175 -1.56 20.30 -7.77
N ARG A 176 -1.70 21.34 -8.61
CA ARG A 176 -2.62 21.33 -9.75
C ARG A 176 -2.20 20.35 -10.83
N GLY A 177 -0.89 20.23 -11.05
CA GLY A 177 -0.32 19.21 -11.91
C GLY A 177 -0.63 17.78 -11.48
N TYR A 178 -0.45 17.49 -10.18
CA TYR A 178 -0.84 16.18 -9.63
C TYR A 178 -2.34 15.90 -9.77
N ILE A 179 -3.20 16.94 -9.67
CA ILE A 179 -4.65 16.83 -9.91
C ILE A 179 -4.95 16.49 -11.36
N GLU A 180 -4.33 17.19 -12.31
CA GLU A 180 -4.61 16.98 -13.74
C GLU A 180 -4.11 15.61 -14.21
N ILE A 181 -2.94 15.14 -13.76
CA ILE A 181 -2.49 13.77 -14.02
C ILE A 181 -3.49 12.75 -13.48
N ALA A 182 -3.88 12.86 -12.21
CA ALA A 182 -4.79 11.90 -11.59
C ALA A 182 -6.16 11.87 -12.29
N LYS A 183 -6.63 13.03 -12.76
CA LYS A 183 -7.85 13.17 -13.56
C LYS A 183 -7.72 12.47 -14.92
N ASN A 184 -6.66 12.78 -15.68
CA ASN A 184 -6.45 12.24 -17.03
C ASN A 184 -6.26 10.72 -17.02
N LEU A 185 -5.47 10.21 -16.06
CA LEU A 185 -5.30 8.76 -15.88
C LEU A 185 -6.62 8.10 -15.56
N ASN A 186 -7.42 8.64 -14.63
CA ASN A 186 -8.70 8.03 -14.28
C ASN A 186 -9.75 8.12 -15.41
N GLN A 187 -9.70 9.16 -16.23
CA GLN A 187 -10.56 9.26 -17.42
C GLN A 187 -10.18 8.21 -18.45
N SER A 188 -8.88 7.92 -18.58
CA SER A 188 -8.36 6.93 -19.53
C SER A 188 -8.53 5.49 -19.01
N ASN A 189 -8.45 5.28 -17.70
CA ASN A 189 -8.68 4.00 -17.06
C ASN A 189 -9.23 4.20 -15.63
N GLU A 190 -10.49 3.81 -15.43
CA GLU A 190 -11.18 3.99 -14.16
C GLU A 190 -10.67 3.12 -13.00
N ASP A 191 -9.79 2.15 -13.25
CA ASP A 191 -9.16 1.35 -12.21
C ASP A 191 -8.07 2.13 -11.46
N PHE A 192 -7.49 3.19 -12.04
CA PHE A 192 -6.43 3.99 -11.41
C PHE A 192 -6.80 4.46 -10.00
N ARG A 193 -7.89 5.23 -9.84
CA ARG A 193 -8.29 5.72 -8.50
C ARG A 193 -8.71 4.60 -7.57
N LYS A 194 -9.29 3.53 -8.11
CA LYS A 194 -9.72 2.37 -7.32
C LYS A 194 -8.50 1.66 -6.72
N SER A 195 -7.48 1.40 -7.53
CA SER A 195 -6.21 0.83 -7.09
C SER A 195 -5.52 1.68 -6.03
N VAL A 196 -5.46 3.00 -6.22
CA VAL A 196 -4.91 3.93 -5.22
C VAL A 196 -5.64 3.80 -3.89
N LYS A 197 -6.98 3.75 -3.91
CA LYS A 197 -7.79 3.63 -2.69
C LYS A 197 -7.57 2.30 -1.97
N LEU A 198 -7.45 1.19 -2.69
CA LEU A 198 -7.15 -0.12 -2.10
C LEU A 198 -5.78 -0.11 -1.38
N VAL A 199 -4.74 0.41 -2.03
CA VAL A 199 -3.41 0.51 -1.41
C VAL A 199 -3.42 1.45 -0.21
N LYS A 200 -4.12 2.59 -0.29
CA LYS A 200 -4.29 3.49 0.86
C LYS A 200 -5.05 2.83 2.00
N LYS A 201 -6.06 2.00 1.72
CA LYS A 201 -6.81 1.26 2.74
C LYS A 201 -5.91 0.26 3.46
N TRP A 202 -5.12 -0.52 2.71
CA TRP A 202 -4.13 -1.42 3.31
C TRP A 202 -3.12 -0.65 4.17
N LYS A 203 -2.55 0.43 3.64
CA LYS A 203 -1.58 1.27 4.36
C LYS A 203 -2.18 1.93 5.61
N SER A 204 -3.44 2.38 5.56
CA SER A 204 -4.16 2.94 6.71
C SER A 204 -4.35 1.90 7.80
N ASN A 205 -4.80 0.69 7.45
CA ASN A 205 -4.96 -0.41 8.40
C ASN A 205 -3.61 -0.80 9.02
N LEU A 206 -2.52 -0.83 8.24
CA LEU A 206 -1.17 -1.10 8.75
C LEU A 206 -0.72 -0.07 9.79
N CYS A 207 -0.89 1.22 9.51
CA CYS A 207 -0.53 2.29 10.44
C CYS A 207 -1.42 2.37 11.69
N ASN A 208 -2.65 1.83 11.61
CA ASN A 208 -3.52 1.73 12.79
C ASN A 208 -3.01 0.66 13.76
N ILE A 209 -2.42 -0.43 13.25
CA ILE A 209 -1.81 -1.49 14.05
C ILE A 209 -0.45 -1.03 14.60
N ASP A 210 0.41 -0.47 13.74
CA ASP A 210 1.71 0.06 14.15
C ASP A 210 1.82 1.54 13.78
N LYS A 211 1.56 2.40 14.77
CA LYS A 211 1.59 3.86 14.62
C LYS A 211 2.98 4.43 14.32
N GLU A 212 4.04 3.64 14.51
CA GLU A 212 5.41 4.07 14.20
C GLU A 212 5.81 3.79 12.74
N LEU A 213 5.05 2.95 12.01
CA LEU A 213 5.23 2.76 10.56
C LEU A 213 4.72 3.97 9.78
N LYS A 214 5.63 4.76 9.22
CA LYS A 214 5.33 6.04 8.55
C LYS A 214 5.42 5.95 7.02
N LEU A 215 4.60 5.10 6.41
CA LEU A 215 4.42 5.11 4.95
C LEU A 215 3.52 6.28 4.51
N LYS A 216 3.99 7.08 3.56
CA LYS A 216 3.21 8.22 3.03
C LYS A 216 2.24 7.75 1.96
N SER A 217 0.95 8.05 2.13
CA SER A 217 -0.10 7.71 1.14
C SER A 217 0.15 8.35 -0.22
N PHE A 218 0.74 9.55 -0.25
CA PHE A 218 1.06 10.25 -1.49
C PHE A 218 2.16 9.55 -2.29
N HIS A 219 3.21 9.03 -1.62
CA HIS A 219 4.24 8.23 -2.28
C HIS A 219 3.62 7.00 -2.96
N LEU A 220 2.81 6.21 -2.24
CA LEU A 220 2.18 5.02 -2.82
C LEU A 220 1.23 5.35 -3.99
N GLU A 221 0.55 6.49 -3.93
CA GLU A 221 -0.25 7.01 -5.04
C GLU A 221 0.61 7.35 -6.27
N GLN A 222 1.81 7.93 -6.09
CA GLN A 222 2.72 8.22 -7.20
C GLN A 222 3.36 6.96 -7.80
N VAL A 223 3.62 5.92 -7.00
CA VAL A 223 4.03 4.60 -7.52
C VAL A 223 2.97 4.06 -8.50
N ILE A 224 1.70 4.09 -8.10
CA ILE A 224 0.59 3.63 -8.96
C ILE A 224 0.44 4.55 -10.18
N THR A 225 0.62 5.86 -10.00
CA THR A 225 0.62 6.83 -11.10
C THR A 225 1.66 6.46 -12.17
N LYS A 226 2.89 6.13 -11.76
CA LYS A 226 3.95 5.67 -12.68
C LYS A 226 3.54 4.40 -13.43
N TYR A 227 2.91 3.44 -12.76
CA TYR A 227 2.44 2.21 -13.42
C TYR A 227 1.43 2.48 -14.53
N TYR A 228 0.47 3.39 -14.32
CA TYR A 228 -0.54 3.72 -15.34
C TYR A 228 0.00 4.62 -16.46
N LEU A 229 1.02 5.44 -16.16
CA LEU A 229 1.74 6.19 -17.20
C LEU A 229 2.57 5.27 -18.11
N GLU A 230 3.16 4.22 -17.54
CA GLU A 230 3.88 3.18 -18.28
C GLU A 230 2.94 2.27 -19.09
N ASP A 231 1.84 1.83 -18.45
CA ASP A 231 0.85 0.94 -19.06
C ASP A 231 -0.56 1.29 -18.56
N ASN A 232 -1.31 2.01 -19.39
CA ASN A 232 -2.68 2.39 -19.07
C ASN A 232 -3.70 1.25 -19.28
N SER A 233 -3.27 0.08 -19.75
CA SER A 233 -4.15 -1.10 -19.93
C SER A 233 -4.30 -1.96 -18.66
N LEU A 234 -3.51 -1.66 -17.61
CA LEU A 234 -3.52 -2.39 -16.35
C LEU A 234 -4.93 -2.48 -15.76
N THR A 235 -5.32 -3.69 -15.37
CA THR A 235 -6.54 -3.87 -14.57
C THR A 235 -6.25 -3.61 -13.09
N ILE A 236 -7.31 -3.46 -12.29
CA ILE A 236 -7.18 -3.30 -10.83
C ILE A 236 -6.37 -4.44 -10.20
N PHE A 237 -6.57 -5.70 -10.61
CA PHE A 237 -5.78 -6.83 -10.11
C PHE A 237 -4.32 -6.69 -10.51
N ASP A 238 -4.03 -6.39 -11.78
CA ASP A 238 -2.65 -6.26 -12.26
C ASP A 238 -1.89 -5.20 -11.47
N THR A 239 -2.54 -4.06 -11.23
CA THR A 239 -1.98 -2.97 -10.42
C THR A 239 -1.68 -3.42 -9.00
N ILE A 240 -2.64 -4.06 -8.33
CA ILE A 240 -2.50 -4.48 -6.93
C ILE A 240 -1.44 -5.56 -6.79
N PHE A 241 -1.44 -6.56 -7.67
CA PHE A 241 -0.45 -7.62 -7.70
C PHE A 241 0.96 -7.05 -7.99
N LYS A 242 1.10 -6.18 -9.00
CA LYS A 242 2.37 -5.49 -9.31
C LYS A 242 2.85 -4.66 -8.12
N PHE A 243 1.98 -3.88 -7.49
CA PHE A 243 2.34 -3.06 -6.33
C PHE A 243 2.89 -3.90 -5.17
N PHE A 244 2.18 -4.95 -4.76
CA PHE A 244 2.60 -5.77 -3.62
C PHE A 244 3.82 -6.65 -3.92
N THR A 245 3.96 -7.15 -5.15
CA THR A 245 5.16 -7.90 -5.56
C THR A 245 6.40 -7.00 -5.60
N LYS A 246 6.24 -5.73 -6.02
CA LYS A 246 7.31 -4.73 -6.10
C LYS A 246 7.53 -3.95 -4.81
N LEU A 247 6.71 -4.14 -3.78
CA LEU A 247 6.82 -3.38 -2.54
C LEU A 247 8.20 -3.44 -1.88
N PRO A 248 8.92 -4.58 -1.86
CA PRO A 248 10.29 -4.63 -1.33
C PRO A 248 11.24 -3.66 -2.05
N GLU A 249 11.16 -3.56 -3.38
CA GLU A 249 11.95 -2.63 -4.19
C GLU A 249 11.51 -1.18 -3.91
N ILE A 250 10.18 -0.93 -3.85
CA ILE A 250 9.59 0.39 -3.60
C ILE A 250 10.05 0.99 -2.26
N ILE A 251 10.18 0.18 -1.20
CA ILE A 251 10.62 0.69 0.13
C ILE A 251 12.12 0.49 0.38
N GLY A 252 12.75 -0.40 -0.39
CA GLY A 252 14.17 -0.75 -0.28
C GLY A 252 15.06 0.36 -0.82
N GLU A 253 14.69 0.94 -1.96
CA GLU A 253 15.45 1.94 -2.68
C GLU A 253 14.78 3.32 -2.55
N PRO A 254 15.38 4.30 -1.85
CA PRO A 254 14.83 5.66 -1.81
C PRO A 254 15.09 6.41 -3.13
N ASN A 255 14.42 7.56 -3.29
CA ASN A 255 14.66 8.52 -4.37
C ASN A 255 14.31 7.99 -5.78
N GLN A 256 13.25 7.21 -5.90
CA GLN A 256 12.75 6.66 -7.15
C GLN A 256 11.77 7.59 -7.88
N ILE A 257 11.16 8.56 -7.17
CA ILE A 257 10.10 9.42 -7.72
C ILE A 257 10.44 10.89 -7.48
N GLN A 258 10.87 11.58 -8.54
CA GLN A 258 11.13 13.02 -8.51
C GLN A 258 9.85 13.84 -8.27
N ASP A 259 9.96 14.93 -7.51
CA ASP A 259 8.88 15.89 -7.37
C ASP A 259 8.73 16.73 -8.65
N ARG A 260 7.48 16.93 -9.07
CA ARG A 260 7.19 17.62 -10.34
C ARG A 260 7.55 19.11 -10.33
N ALA A 261 7.60 19.73 -9.16
CA ALA A 261 7.90 21.15 -9.00
C ALA A 261 9.39 21.41 -8.71
N ASN A 262 10.14 20.36 -8.33
CA ASN A 262 11.56 20.41 -8.07
C ASN A 262 12.24 19.07 -8.39
N SER A 263 12.98 19.01 -9.50
CA SER A 263 13.71 17.82 -9.95
C SER A 263 14.81 17.34 -9.00
N ASP A 264 15.28 18.21 -8.10
CA ASP A 264 16.31 17.89 -7.12
C ASP A 264 15.75 17.25 -5.84
N LYS A 265 14.41 17.16 -5.73
CA LYS A 265 13.73 16.53 -4.59
C LYS A 265 12.99 15.29 -5.03
N PHE A 266 12.88 14.34 -4.11
CA PHE A 266 12.18 13.09 -4.31
C PHE A 266 11.05 12.93 -3.28
N ILE A 267 9.91 12.42 -3.75
CA ILE A 267 8.70 12.25 -2.94
C ILE A 267 8.90 11.17 -1.87
N ASP A 268 9.78 10.23 -2.17
CA ASP A 268 10.11 9.03 -1.40
C ASP A 268 11.45 9.12 -0.64
N ASP A 269 12.06 10.31 -0.56
CA ASP A 269 13.29 10.58 0.21
C ASP A 269 13.19 10.13 1.68
N TYR A 270 11.99 10.19 2.25
CA TYR A 270 11.70 9.81 3.63
C TYR A 270 11.96 8.32 3.92
N LEU A 271 12.05 7.46 2.90
CA LEU A 271 12.37 6.04 3.06
C LEU A 271 13.77 5.81 3.63
N GLU A 272 14.69 6.76 3.46
CA GLU A 272 16.02 6.74 4.10
C GLU A 272 15.93 6.75 5.64
N LYS A 273 14.82 7.27 6.17
CA LYS A 273 14.59 7.38 7.62
C LYS A 273 13.89 6.15 8.20
N LEU A 274 13.45 5.20 7.36
CA LEU A 274 12.85 3.95 7.84
C LEU A 274 13.95 2.96 8.26
N THR A 275 13.80 2.40 9.46
CA THR A 275 14.72 1.37 9.95
C THR A 275 14.53 0.04 9.21
N GLY A 276 15.54 -0.84 9.27
CA GLY A 276 15.43 -2.19 8.73
C GLY A 276 14.23 -2.96 9.31
N GLU A 277 14.00 -2.86 10.62
CA GLU A 277 12.84 -3.48 11.29
C GLU A 277 11.50 -2.95 10.76
N GLN A 278 11.40 -1.65 10.49
CA GLN A 278 10.19 -1.07 9.92
C GLN A 278 9.95 -1.56 8.49
N LYS A 279 11.00 -1.65 7.67
CA LYS A 279 10.91 -2.21 6.31
C LYS A 279 10.52 -3.69 6.34
N GLU A 280 11.09 -4.45 7.28
CA GLU A 280 10.77 -5.87 7.49
C GLU A 280 9.30 -6.07 7.86
N LYS A 281 8.76 -5.30 8.82
CA LYS A 281 7.33 -5.35 9.17
C LYS A 281 6.42 -5.05 7.97
N ILE A 282 6.80 -4.11 7.11
CA ILE A 282 6.06 -3.81 5.88
C ILE A 282 6.09 -5.02 4.93
N ILE A 283 7.24 -5.68 4.81
CA ILE A 283 7.43 -6.89 4.00
C ILE A 283 6.59 -8.05 4.53
N GLN A 284 6.59 -8.29 5.85
CA GLN A 284 5.77 -9.32 6.49
C GLN A 284 4.27 -9.06 6.31
N ALA A 285 3.84 -7.81 6.39
CA ALA A 285 2.45 -7.42 6.13
C ALA A 285 2.05 -7.63 4.66
N ARG A 286 2.97 -7.37 3.74
CA ARG A 286 2.81 -7.64 2.31
C ARG A 286 2.73 -9.13 2.01
N ASP A 287 3.58 -9.95 2.63
CA ASP A 287 3.55 -11.40 2.43
C ASP A 287 2.21 -11.97 2.89
N CYS A 288 1.71 -11.52 4.05
CA CYS A 288 0.38 -11.93 4.51
C CYS A 288 -0.74 -11.55 3.52
N PHE A 289 -0.69 -10.33 2.96
CA PHE A 289 -1.62 -9.89 1.91
C PHE A 289 -1.58 -10.82 0.69
N LEU A 290 -0.39 -11.11 0.15
CA LEU A 290 -0.23 -11.90 -1.06
C LEU A 290 -0.59 -13.38 -0.84
N ILE A 291 -0.23 -13.97 0.31
CA ILE A 291 -0.67 -15.32 0.71
C ILE A 291 -2.20 -15.39 0.77
N ASN A 292 -2.85 -14.39 1.35
CA ASN A 292 -4.31 -14.33 1.39
C ASN A 292 -4.92 -14.17 0.00
N LEU A 293 -4.30 -13.38 -0.87
CA LEU A 293 -4.72 -13.20 -2.26
C LEU A 293 -4.63 -14.50 -3.06
N GLU A 294 -3.56 -15.29 -2.91
CA GLU A 294 -3.40 -16.60 -3.56
C GLU A 294 -4.42 -17.65 -3.10
N ASN A 295 -4.98 -17.46 -1.91
CA ASN A 295 -5.90 -18.39 -1.25
C ASN A 295 -7.36 -17.90 -1.24
N ILE A 296 -7.65 -16.76 -1.86
CA ILE A 296 -9.00 -16.20 -1.87
C ILE A 296 -9.95 -17.05 -2.75
N THR A 297 -11.09 -17.41 -2.17
CA THR A 297 -12.13 -18.22 -2.81
C THR A 297 -13.36 -17.38 -3.14
N TYR A 298 -14.29 -17.95 -3.92
CA TYR A 298 -15.46 -17.22 -4.43
C TYR A 298 -16.45 -16.81 -3.33
N ASP A 299 -16.56 -17.60 -2.28
CA ASP A 299 -17.43 -17.37 -1.12
C ASP A 299 -16.89 -16.33 -0.14
N LYS A 300 -15.58 -16.04 -0.16
CA LYS A 300 -14.96 -15.11 0.78
C LYS A 300 -15.20 -13.64 0.40
N ASN A 301 -15.37 -12.81 1.42
CA ASN A 301 -15.37 -11.35 1.30
C ASN A 301 -13.96 -10.87 0.93
N ILE A 302 -13.83 -10.05 -0.12
CA ILE A 302 -12.54 -9.54 -0.58
C ILE A 302 -11.90 -8.55 0.40
N GLY A 303 -12.70 -7.94 1.28
CA GLY A 303 -12.24 -7.03 2.32
C GLY A 303 -11.24 -7.66 3.29
N ILE A 304 -11.29 -8.99 3.48
CA ILE A 304 -10.36 -9.73 4.34
C ILE A 304 -8.90 -9.58 3.91
N LEU A 305 -8.66 -9.28 2.62
CA LEU A 305 -7.31 -9.02 2.12
C LEU A 305 -6.68 -7.78 2.77
N PHE A 306 -7.51 -6.84 3.23
CA PHE A 306 -7.07 -5.59 3.83
C PHE A 306 -6.97 -5.67 5.36
N ASP A 307 -7.32 -6.81 5.95
CA ASP A 307 -7.06 -7.09 7.36
C ASP A 307 -5.57 -7.41 7.51
N VAL A 308 -4.85 -6.54 8.20
CA VAL A 308 -3.39 -6.62 8.28
C VAL A 308 -2.98 -7.68 9.29
N CYS A 309 -2.07 -8.55 8.85
CA CYS A 309 -1.38 -9.57 9.62
C CYS A 309 0.09 -9.56 9.22
N PHE A 310 0.97 -10.14 10.05
CA PHE A 310 2.40 -10.22 9.77
C PHE A 310 2.78 -11.68 9.59
N TYR A 311 3.32 -12.01 8.42
CA TYR A 311 3.82 -13.34 8.13
C TYR A 311 5.36 -13.31 8.14
N GLU A 312 5.95 -13.99 9.12
CA GLU A 312 7.40 -14.23 9.17
C GLU A 312 7.70 -15.52 8.42
N ARG A 313 8.53 -15.44 7.38
CA ARG A 313 8.96 -16.62 6.63
C ARG A 313 9.88 -17.47 7.51
N SER A 314 9.75 -18.79 7.45
CA SER A 314 10.55 -19.68 8.32
C SER A 314 12.02 -19.83 7.91
N GLY A 315 12.45 -19.14 6.86
CA GLY A 315 13.83 -19.12 6.39
C GLY A 315 13.96 -18.46 5.02
N THR A 316 15.19 -18.29 4.55
CA THR A 316 15.52 -17.71 3.23
C THR A 316 15.02 -18.55 2.05
N ASP A 317 14.84 -19.84 2.30
CA ASP A 317 14.46 -20.83 1.30
C ASP A 317 12.94 -20.92 1.10
N GLU A 318 12.15 -20.33 2.00
CA GLU A 318 10.70 -20.25 1.80
C GLU A 318 10.35 -19.29 0.65
N LYS A 319 9.74 -19.86 -0.39
CA LYS A 319 9.28 -19.16 -1.59
C LYS A 319 7.77 -19.25 -1.75
N PHE A 320 7.22 -18.28 -2.47
CA PHE A 320 5.84 -18.23 -2.94
C PHE A 320 5.81 -18.00 -4.45
N LEU A 321 4.66 -18.25 -5.10
CA LEU A 321 4.53 -18.01 -6.54
C LEU A 321 4.66 -16.52 -6.87
N PHE A 322 4.16 -15.64 -5.98
CA PHE A 322 4.33 -14.20 -6.14
C PHE A 322 5.78 -13.72 -6.09
N ASP A 323 6.73 -14.47 -5.50
CA ASP A 323 8.16 -14.14 -5.56
C ASP A 323 8.72 -14.29 -6.98
N GLN A 324 8.06 -15.10 -7.82
CA GLN A 324 8.38 -15.30 -9.24
C GLN A 324 7.45 -14.47 -10.14
N GLY A 325 6.62 -13.59 -9.58
CA GLY A 325 5.64 -12.80 -10.34
C GLY A 325 4.51 -13.62 -10.96
N ILE A 326 4.21 -14.81 -10.42
CA ILE A 326 3.17 -15.71 -10.95
C ILE A 326 1.86 -15.50 -10.17
N PRO A 327 0.81 -14.91 -10.76
CA PRO A 327 -0.49 -14.81 -10.11
C PRO A 327 -1.24 -16.15 -10.09
N VAL A 328 -2.17 -16.30 -9.13
CA VAL A 328 -3.01 -17.49 -8.98
C VAL A 328 -4.43 -17.22 -9.48
N PHE A 329 -4.76 -17.76 -10.65
CA PHE A 329 -6.09 -17.69 -11.25
C PHE A 329 -6.70 -19.07 -11.43
N LEU A 330 -7.20 -19.63 -10.33
CA LEU A 330 -7.80 -20.97 -10.35
C LEU A 330 -8.99 -21.06 -11.33
N ASP A 331 -8.93 -22.05 -12.21
CA ASP A 331 -9.95 -22.39 -13.20
C ASP A 331 -10.43 -23.83 -12.99
N SER A 332 -11.75 -24.01 -12.92
CA SER A 332 -12.39 -25.30 -12.65
C SER A 332 -12.20 -26.34 -13.76
N GLU A 333 -11.79 -25.90 -14.96
CA GLU A 333 -11.43 -26.77 -16.08
C GLU A 333 -10.11 -27.51 -15.84
N TYR A 334 -9.21 -26.92 -15.02
CA TYR A 334 -7.93 -27.50 -14.66
C TYR A 334 -8.05 -28.11 -13.26
N LYS A 335 -8.07 -29.43 -13.20
CA LYS A 335 -8.14 -30.16 -11.93
C LYS A 335 -7.15 -31.32 -11.97
N PHE A 336 -6.38 -31.43 -10.90
CA PHE A 336 -5.52 -32.58 -10.68
C PHE A 336 -5.39 -32.82 -9.18
N LYS A 337 -4.93 -34.02 -8.85
CA LYS A 337 -4.52 -34.39 -7.49
C LYS A 337 -3.07 -34.81 -7.55
N ILE A 338 -2.39 -34.71 -6.42
CA ILE A 338 -1.07 -35.28 -6.24
C ILE A 338 -1.14 -36.44 -5.25
N TYR A 339 -0.16 -37.33 -5.33
CA TYR A 339 0.05 -38.40 -4.37
C TYR A 339 1.49 -38.33 -3.84
N GLY A 340 1.69 -38.85 -2.62
CA GLY A 340 3.01 -39.23 -2.12
C GLY A 340 3.08 -40.75 -2.02
N GLU A 341 4.07 -41.35 -2.66
CA GLU A 341 4.34 -42.79 -2.61
C GLU A 341 5.57 -43.05 -1.76
N ALA A 342 5.35 -43.56 -0.54
CA ALA A 342 6.41 -44.01 0.34
C ALA A 342 7.00 -45.32 -0.20
N GLN A 343 8.30 -45.29 -0.46
CA GLN A 343 9.05 -46.38 -1.06
C GLN A 343 9.32 -47.51 -0.06
N GLN A 344 9.50 -48.73 -0.57
CA GLN A 344 9.92 -49.87 0.23
C GLN A 344 11.37 -49.68 0.71
N GLY A 345 11.64 -49.99 1.97
CA GLY A 345 12.98 -49.87 2.55
C GLY A 345 12.94 -49.80 4.09
N ASN A 346 14.04 -50.14 4.75
CA ASN A 346 14.18 -50.12 6.22
C ASN A 346 13.08 -50.92 6.98
N GLY A 347 12.62 -52.04 6.41
CA GLY A 347 11.56 -52.87 7.01
C GLY A 347 10.13 -52.38 6.73
N PHE A 348 9.94 -51.31 5.97
CA PHE A 348 8.62 -50.77 5.64
C PHE A 348 8.16 -51.16 4.23
N LEU A 349 6.86 -51.44 4.11
CA LEU A 349 6.20 -51.70 2.82
C LEU A 349 5.92 -50.42 2.04
N LYS A 350 5.79 -50.57 0.72
CA LYS A 350 5.35 -49.51 -0.17
C LYS A 350 3.92 -49.07 0.18
N LYS A 351 3.66 -47.76 0.25
CA LYS A 351 2.33 -47.20 0.60
C LYS A 351 2.09 -45.88 -0.12
N ILE A 352 0.85 -45.66 -0.56
CA ILE A 352 0.36 -44.35 -1.00
C ILE A 352 -0.17 -43.59 0.21
N LEU A 353 0.28 -42.36 0.42
CA LEU A 353 -0.19 -41.49 1.49
C LEU A 353 -1.66 -41.15 1.28
N ASP A 354 -2.43 -41.19 2.36
CA ASP A 354 -3.78 -40.64 2.39
C ASP A 354 -3.74 -39.11 2.55
N LYS A 355 -4.91 -38.46 2.63
CA LYS A 355 -5.00 -37.00 2.78
C LYS A 355 -4.40 -36.47 4.08
N VAL A 356 -4.36 -37.29 5.14
CA VAL A 356 -3.78 -36.89 6.43
C VAL A 356 -2.26 -36.97 6.34
N GLY A 357 -1.74 -37.96 5.61
CA GLY A 357 -0.34 -38.05 5.28
C GLY A 357 0.53 -38.66 6.37
N PHE A 358 -0.05 -39.38 7.34
CA PHE A 358 0.71 -40.02 8.40
C PHE A 358 1.71 -41.04 7.85
N ILE A 359 2.99 -40.87 8.22
CA ILE A 359 4.09 -41.69 7.75
C ILE A 359 5.19 -41.82 8.82
N GLU A 360 5.93 -42.92 8.77
CA GLU A 360 7.06 -43.16 9.67
C GLU A 360 8.29 -42.32 9.28
N ASN A 361 9.17 -42.07 10.26
CA ASN A 361 10.49 -41.49 10.03
C ASN A 361 11.36 -42.45 9.19
N LYS A 362 12.38 -41.89 8.52
CA LYS A 362 13.40 -42.58 7.71
C LYS A 362 12.84 -43.33 6.49
N ARG A 363 11.72 -42.86 5.96
CA ARG A 363 11.12 -43.29 4.69
C ARG A 363 11.58 -42.36 3.57
N LYS A 364 11.47 -42.86 2.34
CA LYS A 364 11.67 -42.09 1.11
C LYS A 364 10.33 -41.94 0.41
N ILE A 365 9.95 -40.74 -0.02
CA ILE A 365 8.66 -40.46 -0.65
C ILE A 365 8.90 -39.88 -2.05
N ILE A 366 8.22 -40.47 -3.04
CA ILE A 366 8.14 -39.95 -4.40
C ILE A 366 6.79 -39.24 -4.55
N PHE A 367 6.79 -37.98 -4.96
CA PHE A 367 5.57 -37.24 -5.27
C PHE A 367 5.27 -37.25 -6.76
N GLY A 368 3.99 -37.35 -7.10
CA GLY A 368 3.55 -37.37 -8.49
C GLY A 368 2.10 -36.89 -8.65
N ILE A 369 1.67 -36.73 -9.89
CA ILE A 369 0.31 -36.32 -10.25
C ILE A 369 -0.53 -37.57 -10.50
N ILE A 370 -1.76 -37.58 -9.97
CA ILE A 370 -2.73 -38.67 -10.17
C ILE A 370 -3.57 -38.40 -11.42
N GLY A 371 -3.69 -39.41 -12.29
CA GLY A 371 -4.60 -39.37 -13.43
C GLY A 371 -4.10 -38.51 -14.58
N ASN A 372 -5.02 -37.93 -15.35
CA ASN A 372 -4.68 -37.14 -16.52
C ASN A 372 -4.09 -35.79 -16.11
N ARG A 373 -2.83 -35.57 -16.50
CA ARG A 373 -2.11 -34.32 -16.27
C ARG A 373 -2.76 -33.19 -17.09
N PRO A 374 -3.15 -32.06 -16.48
CA PRO A 374 -3.62 -30.90 -17.23
C PRO A 374 -2.57 -30.46 -18.26
N ASN A 375 -3.02 -30.07 -19.45
CA ASN A 375 -2.14 -29.55 -20.48
C ASN A 375 -1.74 -28.11 -20.13
N VAL A 376 -0.54 -27.95 -19.59
CA VAL A 376 0.03 -26.68 -19.13
C VAL A 376 1.53 -26.65 -19.40
N ASP A 377 2.15 -25.47 -19.33
CA ASP A 377 3.57 -25.29 -19.69
C ASP A 377 4.51 -25.99 -18.70
N ILE A 378 4.22 -25.86 -17.39
CA ILE A 378 5.08 -26.40 -16.34
C ILE A 378 4.31 -26.69 -15.06
N PHE A 379 4.83 -27.66 -14.28
CA PHE A 379 4.36 -27.90 -12.92
C PHE A 379 5.43 -27.47 -11.95
N LYS A 380 5.07 -26.62 -10.98
CA LYS A 380 5.96 -26.19 -9.90
C LYS A 380 5.61 -26.93 -8.62
N TRP A 381 6.61 -27.33 -7.84
CA TRP A 381 6.43 -28.11 -6.61
C TRP A 381 6.99 -27.35 -5.42
N LYS A 382 6.18 -27.17 -4.38
CA LYS A 382 6.61 -26.64 -3.08
C LYS A 382 6.73 -27.76 -2.07
N VAL A 383 7.86 -27.86 -1.37
CA VAL A 383 8.00 -28.72 -0.19
C VAL A 383 8.09 -27.81 1.03
N ARG A 384 7.12 -27.91 1.93
CA ARG A 384 7.09 -27.15 3.17
C ARG A 384 7.27 -28.09 4.36
N ASN A 385 8.32 -27.85 5.13
CA ASN A 385 8.51 -28.54 6.41
C ASN A 385 7.85 -27.77 7.55
N ASP A 386 7.55 -28.44 8.66
CA ASP A 386 7.06 -27.81 9.90
C ASP A 386 8.05 -26.77 10.42
N ASP A 387 7.55 -25.61 10.85
CA ASP A 387 8.37 -24.48 11.31
C ASP A 387 9.19 -24.81 12.56
N ASN A 388 8.76 -25.80 13.35
CA ASN A 388 9.42 -26.20 14.58
C ASN A 388 10.42 -27.35 14.37
N CYS A 389 10.66 -27.75 13.13
CA CYS A 389 11.57 -28.84 12.83
C CYS A 389 13.02 -28.36 12.68
N GLY A 390 13.98 -29.29 12.65
CA GLY A 390 15.41 -28.95 12.56
C GLY A 390 15.86 -28.41 11.20
N GLU A 391 15.00 -28.47 10.19
CA GLU A 391 15.26 -27.98 8.83
C GLU A 391 13.97 -27.41 8.20
N PRO A 392 13.49 -26.23 8.66
CA PRO A 392 12.35 -25.57 8.04
C PRO A 392 12.68 -25.24 6.57
N ARG A 393 11.84 -25.72 5.67
CA ARG A 393 11.95 -25.59 4.20
C ARG A 393 10.66 -25.06 3.63
N GLY A 394 10.71 -24.50 2.43
CA GLY A 394 9.56 -23.94 1.73
C GLY A 394 9.85 -23.59 0.27
N GLU A 395 10.86 -24.21 -0.34
CA GLU A 395 11.30 -23.86 -1.69
C GLU A 395 10.31 -24.30 -2.77
N ILE A 396 10.39 -23.67 -3.95
CA ILE A 396 9.58 -24.01 -5.12
C ILE A 396 10.50 -24.40 -6.28
N THR A 397 10.34 -25.61 -6.81
CA THR A 397 11.15 -26.17 -7.90
C THR A 397 10.32 -26.57 -9.12
N ASP A 398 10.97 -26.68 -10.27
CA ASP A 398 10.34 -26.97 -11.55
C ASP A 398 10.26 -28.49 -11.80
N ASN A 399 9.09 -28.94 -12.23
CA ASN A 399 8.70 -30.30 -12.63
C ASN A 399 8.77 -31.40 -11.56
N GLN A 400 9.61 -31.25 -10.54
CA GLN A 400 9.79 -32.20 -9.44
C GLN A 400 10.14 -31.48 -8.14
N THR A 401 10.08 -32.18 -7.01
CA THR A 401 10.60 -31.69 -5.71
C THR A 401 12.12 -31.55 -5.75
N LEU A 402 12.68 -30.70 -4.88
CA LEU A 402 14.12 -30.44 -4.83
C LEU A 402 14.92 -31.74 -4.60
N ASN A 403 14.48 -32.58 -3.65
CA ASN A 403 15.04 -33.91 -3.48
C ASN A 403 14.09 -34.93 -4.09
N TYR A 404 14.64 -35.87 -4.84
CA TYR A 404 13.88 -36.95 -5.44
C TYR A 404 14.61 -38.28 -5.23
N PRO A 405 14.12 -39.17 -4.33
CA PRO A 405 12.96 -39.00 -3.45
C PRO A 405 13.19 -38.05 -2.25
N GLU A 406 12.13 -37.44 -1.73
CA GLU A 406 12.17 -36.70 -0.46
C GLU A 406 12.32 -37.65 0.74
N SER A 407 12.89 -37.16 1.84
CA SER A 407 13.19 -37.98 3.03
C SER A 407 12.36 -37.56 4.24
N THR A 408 11.83 -38.53 4.99
CA THR A 408 11.08 -38.25 6.22
C THR A 408 12.02 -38.21 7.43
N ALA A 409 12.75 -37.12 7.62
CA ALA A 409 13.77 -37.02 8.68
C ALA A 409 13.26 -36.41 10.00
N TYR A 410 12.27 -35.51 9.92
CA TYR A 410 11.87 -34.67 11.06
C TYR A 410 10.38 -34.85 11.41
N GLY A 411 10.08 -34.92 12.71
CA GLY A 411 8.70 -34.92 13.21
C GLY A 411 7.98 -33.60 12.88
N GLY A 412 6.64 -33.64 12.80
CA GLY A 412 5.82 -32.45 12.56
C GLY A 412 4.84 -32.56 11.39
N ASN A 413 4.19 -31.43 11.09
CA ASN A 413 3.21 -31.30 10.01
C ASN A 413 3.85 -30.65 8.79
N HIS A 414 4.28 -31.48 7.86
CA HIS A 414 4.86 -31.06 6.59
C HIS A 414 3.81 -31.17 5.49
N TYR A 415 4.08 -30.56 4.34
CA TYR A 415 3.23 -30.73 3.16
C TYR A 415 3.98 -30.48 1.86
N VAL A 416 3.44 -31.05 0.79
CA VAL A 416 3.87 -30.78 -0.59
C VAL A 416 2.71 -30.14 -1.34
N GLU A 417 2.97 -29.05 -2.06
CA GLU A 417 2.04 -28.46 -3.01
C GLU A 417 2.57 -28.60 -4.43
N CYS A 418 1.65 -28.69 -5.38
CA CYS A 418 1.96 -28.66 -6.80
C CYS A 418 1.06 -27.64 -7.48
N TYR A 419 1.64 -26.84 -8.37
CA TYR A 419 1.00 -25.77 -9.10
C TYR A 419 1.10 -26.03 -10.60
N ALA A 420 -0.02 -26.03 -11.30
CA ALA A 420 -0.08 -26.10 -12.76
C ALA A 420 0.02 -24.69 -13.34
N ILE A 421 1.08 -24.41 -14.08
CA ILE A 421 1.38 -23.07 -14.60
C ILE A 421 1.15 -23.04 -16.11
N LEU A 422 0.27 -22.15 -16.56
CA LEU A 422 -0.04 -21.89 -17.97
C LEU A 422 0.07 -20.39 -18.22
N ASN A 423 0.85 -19.97 -19.22
CA ASN A 423 1.08 -18.56 -19.57
C ASN A 423 1.48 -17.71 -18.36
N ASN A 424 2.47 -18.18 -17.58
CA ASN A 424 2.94 -17.54 -16.35
C ASN A 424 1.85 -17.32 -15.28
N THR A 425 0.79 -18.13 -15.29
CA THR A 425 -0.32 -18.07 -14.33
C THR A 425 -0.55 -19.43 -13.72
N CYS A 426 -0.74 -19.50 -12.40
CA CYS A 426 -1.18 -20.73 -11.73
C CYS A 426 -2.68 -20.93 -11.93
N VAL A 427 -3.04 -21.92 -12.76
CA VAL A 427 -4.44 -22.23 -13.14
C VAL A 427 -5.08 -23.31 -12.27
N ALA A 428 -4.26 -24.14 -11.61
CA ALA A 428 -4.72 -25.13 -10.65
C ALA A 428 -3.62 -25.44 -9.63
N LYS A 429 -4.02 -25.85 -8.42
CA LYS A 429 -3.09 -26.29 -7.38
C LYS A 429 -3.64 -27.48 -6.60
N ALA A 430 -2.74 -28.32 -6.09
CA ALA A 430 -3.04 -29.48 -5.27
C ALA A 430 -2.07 -29.57 -4.10
N LYS A 431 -2.51 -30.20 -3.01
CA LYS A 431 -1.73 -30.34 -1.76
C LYS A 431 -1.80 -31.78 -1.23
N GLN A 432 -0.68 -32.28 -0.73
CA GLN A 432 -0.53 -33.54 -0.02
C GLN A 432 0.12 -33.26 1.33
N ASN A 433 -0.56 -33.57 2.42
CA ASN A 433 0.03 -33.47 3.76
C ASN A 433 1.02 -34.64 3.98
N VAL A 434 2.00 -34.40 4.84
CA VAL A 434 2.98 -35.40 5.28
C VAL A 434 3.21 -35.18 6.78
N CYS A 435 2.58 -36.02 7.60
CA CYS A 435 2.58 -35.88 9.04
C CYS A 435 3.43 -36.98 9.68
N LEU A 436 4.38 -36.58 10.51
CA LEU A 436 5.24 -37.48 11.26
C LEU A 436 5.01 -37.25 12.75
N ASN A 437 4.95 -38.31 13.53
CA ASN A 437 4.84 -38.18 14.99
C ASN A 437 6.02 -37.36 15.52
N LYS A 438 5.72 -36.44 16.44
CA LYS A 438 6.70 -35.56 17.07
C LYS A 438 7.67 -36.33 17.94
#